data_AF-T0R051-F1
#
_entry.id   AF-T0R051-F1
#
_cell.length_a   1.000
_cell.length_b   1.000
_cell.length_c   1.000
_cell.angle_alpha   90.00
_cell.angle_beta   90.00
_cell.angle_gamma   90.00
#
_symmetry.space_group_name_H-M   'P 1'
#
loop_
_entity.id
_entity.type
_entity.pdbx_description
1 polymer ?
#
loop_
_entity_poly.entity_id
_entity_poly.type
_entity_poly.pdbx_seq_one_letter_code
_entity_poly.pdbx_strand_id
1 'polypeptide(L)'
;ARTVQSTERRDVDLRQLLRTATVAHCHWYNPRANPRRRNATPLDVRVTIAGHDIVWPMPRDQVQSLTALYPGTPVLLPSNIVDFRDAPLDDSILREILAPLQPQPHACTYELVHLAIDIVGNSSAIVPSSPPPNTFGTLVYFFPSDCTGGAITISYGSDQLIVAAPSNGDYMALYNTATVSVAPIDAGHRIVAVYHLMYTEGRPTL
;
A
#
# COMPACT_ATOMS: atom_id res chain seq x y z
N ALA A 1 0.89 -45.39 30.78
CA ALA A 1 0.80 -44.80 29.42
C ALA A 1 0.31 -43.33 29.47
N ARG A 2 0.98 -42.43 30.22
CA ARG A 2 0.57 -41.01 30.35
C ARG A 2 1.65 -39.98 29.98
N THR A 3 2.79 -40.43 29.45
CA THR A 3 3.96 -39.56 29.23
C THR A 3 4.11 -39.10 27.77
N VAL A 4 3.39 -39.68 26.82
CA VAL A 4 3.53 -39.36 25.37
C VAL A 4 2.61 -38.21 24.93
N GLN A 5 1.40 -38.09 25.52
CA GLN A 5 0.45 -37.03 25.17
C GLN A 5 0.84 -35.62 25.64
N SER A 6 1.76 -35.51 26.61
CA SER A 6 2.23 -34.23 27.15
C SER A 6 3.20 -33.51 26.21
N THR A 7 3.91 -34.25 25.36
CA THR A 7 4.98 -33.71 24.51
C THR A 7 4.41 -33.21 23.19
N GLU A 8 3.49 -33.95 22.57
CA GLU A 8 2.78 -33.53 21.35
C GLU A 8 1.93 -32.28 21.55
N ARG A 9 1.28 -32.12 22.71
CA ARG A 9 0.48 -30.91 23.00
C ARG A 9 1.35 -29.65 23.10
N ARG A 10 2.58 -29.75 23.62
CA ARG A 10 3.50 -28.60 23.74
C ARG A 10 4.11 -28.22 22.39
N ASP A 11 4.38 -29.18 21.52
CA ASP A 11 4.91 -28.91 20.18
C ASP A 11 3.87 -28.30 19.22
N VAL A 12 2.61 -28.71 19.34
CA VAL A 12 1.50 -28.08 18.60
C VAL A 12 1.28 -26.65 19.10
N ASP A 13 1.35 -26.42 20.42
CA ASP A 13 1.21 -25.11 21.04
C ASP A 13 2.36 -24.17 20.66
N LEU A 14 3.61 -24.63 20.63
CA LEU A 14 4.77 -23.85 20.17
C LEU A 14 4.73 -23.52 18.68
N ARG A 15 4.30 -24.45 17.81
CA ARG A 15 4.13 -24.17 16.38
C ARG A 15 2.95 -23.23 16.11
N GLN A 16 1.93 -23.25 16.96
CA GLN A 16 0.79 -22.35 16.88
C GLN A 16 1.16 -20.96 17.44
N LEU A 17 1.90 -20.88 18.56
CA LEU A 17 2.50 -19.66 19.11
C LEU A 17 3.55 -19.03 18.17
N LEU A 18 4.38 -19.83 17.50
CA LEU A 18 5.31 -19.36 16.47
C LEU A 18 4.60 -18.84 15.22
N ARG A 19 3.44 -19.40 14.87
CA ARG A 19 2.53 -18.81 13.86
C ARG A 19 1.80 -17.55 14.36
N THR A 20 1.84 -17.27 15.66
CA THR A 20 1.14 -16.15 16.31
C THR A 20 2.08 -14.99 16.69
N ALA A 21 3.36 -15.01 16.29
CA ALA A 21 4.30 -13.96 16.69
C ALA A 21 5.27 -13.48 15.58
N THR A 22 4.93 -13.68 14.30
CA THR A 22 5.62 -12.96 13.22
C THR A 22 4.77 -11.74 12.85
N VAL A 23 5.26 -10.56 13.24
CA VAL A 23 4.75 -9.29 12.75
C VAL A 23 4.88 -9.29 11.23
N ALA A 24 3.79 -9.00 10.50
CA ALA A 24 3.86 -8.94 9.06
C ALA A 24 4.73 -7.74 8.64
N HIS A 25 5.64 -7.93 7.69
CA HIS A 25 6.45 -6.84 7.17
C HIS A 25 5.76 -6.05 6.04
N CYS A 26 4.72 -6.66 5.48
CA CYS A 26 3.83 -6.06 4.51
C CYS A 26 2.43 -6.67 4.64
N HIS A 27 1.43 -5.93 4.18
CA HIS A 27 0.04 -6.35 4.19
C HIS A 27 -0.65 -5.85 2.92
N TRP A 28 -1.23 -6.79 2.19
CA TRP A 28 -2.14 -6.53 1.08
C TRP A 28 -3.58 -6.58 1.61
N TYR A 29 -4.31 -5.48 1.45
CA TYR A 29 -5.66 -5.34 1.95
C TYR A 29 -6.63 -5.03 0.82
N ASN A 30 -7.57 -5.94 0.59
CA ASN A 30 -8.68 -5.76 -0.33
C ASN A 30 -9.96 -5.52 0.49
N PRO A 31 -10.52 -4.30 0.53
CA PRO A 31 -11.71 -3.99 1.31
C PRO A 31 -12.93 -4.84 0.91
N ARG A 32 -13.05 -5.25 -0.35
CA ARG A 32 -14.18 -6.06 -0.84
C ARG A 32 -14.12 -7.51 -0.36
N ALA A 33 -12.92 -8.00 -0.02
CA ALA A 33 -12.75 -9.31 0.59
C ALA A 33 -13.27 -9.33 2.04
N ASN A 34 -13.33 -8.17 2.71
CA ASN A 34 -13.87 -8.07 4.07
C ASN A 34 -15.42 -8.13 4.05
N PRO A 35 -16.06 -9.14 4.68
CA PRO A 35 -17.51 -9.26 4.71
C PRO A 35 -18.22 -8.03 5.29
N ARG A 36 -17.58 -7.30 6.21
CA ARG A 36 -18.12 -6.06 6.83
C ARG A 36 -18.17 -4.89 5.84
N ARG A 37 -17.37 -4.94 4.78
CA ARG A 37 -17.23 -3.86 3.77
C ARG A 37 -17.58 -4.32 2.35
N ARG A 38 -18.04 -5.55 2.17
CA ARG A 38 -18.38 -6.12 0.86
C ARG A 38 -19.41 -5.29 0.07
N ASN A 39 -20.33 -4.65 0.78
CA ASN A 39 -21.36 -3.79 0.19
C ASN A 39 -20.98 -2.31 0.17
N ALA A 40 -19.78 -1.95 0.64
CA ALA A 40 -19.27 -0.61 0.40
C ALA A 40 -19.06 -0.49 -1.10
N THR A 41 -19.71 0.49 -1.72
CA THR A 41 -19.42 0.89 -3.09
C THR A 41 -17.89 1.06 -3.20
N PRO A 42 -17.25 0.64 -4.31
CA PRO A 42 -15.89 1.08 -4.60
C PRO A 42 -15.76 2.55 -4.23
N LEU A 43 -14.70 2.91 -3.52
CA LEU A 43 -14.41 4.32 -3.29
C LEU A 43 -14.29 4.96 -4.67
N ASP A 44 -15.34 5.68 -5.07
CA ASP A 44 -15.34 6.55 -6.25
C ASP A 44 -14.52 7.77 -5.88
N VAL A 45 -13.21 7.55 -5.69
CA VAL A 45 -12.27 8.59 -5.26
C VAL A 45 -12.19 9.63 -6.36
N ARG A 46 -12.79 10.79 -6.11
CA ARG A 46 -12.67 11.93 -7.00
C ARG A 46 -11.33 12.60 -6.73
N VAL A 47 -10.51 12.64 -7.78
CA VAL A 47 -9.19 13.25 -7.74
C VAL A 47 -9.15 14.40 -8.73
N THR A 48 -8.57 15.52 -8.33
CA THR A 48 -8.13 16.56 -9.24
C THR A 48 -6.61 16.59 -9.29
N ILE A 49 -6.05 16.75 -10.49
CA ILE A 49 -4.62 16.96 -10.71
C ILE A 49 -4.44 18.34 -11.35
N ALA A 50 -3.69 19.23 -10.69
CA ALA A 50 -3.52 20.62 -11.08
C ALA A 50 -4.86 21.34 -11.37
N GLY A 51 -5.89 21.05 -10.58
CA GLY A 51 -7.23 21.62 -10.73
C GLY A 51 -8.13 20.97 -11.79
N HIS A 52 -7.66 19.94 -12.50
CA HIS A 52 -8.45 19.21 -13.49
C HIS A 52 -8.98 17.89 -12.93
N ASP A 53 -10.28 17.64 -13.10
CA ASP A 53 -10.90 16.38 -12.66
C ASP A 53 -10.36 15.20 -13.47
N ILE A 54 -10.01 14.13 -12.74
CA ILE A 54 -9.59 12.85 -13.31
C ILE A 54 -10.80 11.96 -13.50
N VAL A 55 -10.88 11.37 -14.70
CA VAL A 55 -11.88 10.37 -15.04
C VAL A 55 -11.26 8.99 -14.85
N TRP A 56 -11.97 8.08 -14.20
CA TRP A 56 -11.50 6.73 -13.97
C TRP A 56 -12.27 5.71 -14.83
N PRO A 57 -11.59 4.67 -15.38
CA PRO A 57 -10.13 4.56 -15.50
C PRO A 57 -9.55 5.69 -16.35
N MET A 58 -8.30 6.08 -16.07
CA MET A 58 -7.69 7.25 -16.72
C MET A 58 -7.53 6.99 -18.22
N PRO A 59 -8.13 7.82 -19.09
CA PRO A 59 -7.96 7.68 -20.53
C PRO A 59 -6.50 7.90 -20.97
N ARG A 60 -6.09 7.23 -22.04
CA ARG A 60 -4.72 7.36 -22.59
C ARG A 60 -4.33 8.79 -22.90
N ASP A 61 -5.26 9.61 -23.39
CA ASP A 61 -4.99 11.01 -23.70
C ASP A 61 -4.67 11.84 -22.44
N GLN A 62 -5.31 11.53 -21.30
CA GLN A 62 -4.97 12.14 -20.01
C GLN A 62 -3.59 11.69 -19.52
N VAL A 63 -3.28 10.39 -19.64
CA VAL A 63 -1.95 9.85 -19.30
C VAL A 63 -0.85 10.52 -20.14
N GLN A 64 -1.06 10.64 -21.45
CA GLN A 64 -0.11 11.30 -22.36
C GLN A 64 0.09 12.77 -21.99
N SER A 65 -1.00 13.49 -21.69
CA SER A 65 -0.94 14.89 -21.28
C SER A 65 -0.13 15.06 -19.99
N LEU A 66 -0.36 14.22 -18.98
CA LEU A 66 0.40 14.26 -17.73
C LEU A 66 1.86 13.86 -17.92
N THR A 67 2.14 12.85 -18.75
CA THR A 67 3.52 12.41 -19.05
C THR A 67 4.31 13.49 -19.81
N ALA A 68 3.64 14.28 -20.65
CA ALA A 68 4.25 15.41 -21.34
C ALA A 68 4.56 16.59 -20.41
N LEU A 69 3.74 16.80 -19.37
CA LEU A 69 3.90 17.90 -18.42
C LEU A 69 4.90 17.58 -17.29
N TYR A 70 4.95 16.33 -16.85
CA TYR A 70 5.74 15.89 -15.71
C TYR A 70 6.78 14.86 -16.16
N PRO A 71 8.08 15.25 -16.24
CA PRO A 71 9.11 14.35 -16.71
C PRO A 71 9.37 13.23 -15.71
N GLY A 72 9.63 12.03 -16.22
CA GLY A 72 9.97 10.88 -15.39
C GLY A 72 9.40 9.58 -15.94
N THR A 73 9.97 8.47 -15.51
CA THR A 73 9.42 7.14 -15.79
C THR A 73 9.71 6.26 -14.57
N PRO A 74 8.75 6.10 -13.65
CA PRO A 74 7.35 6.48 -13.72
C PRO A 74 7.16 8.01 -13.61
N VAL A 75 5.98 8.50 -14.00
CA VAL A 75 5.61 9.89 -13.77
C VAL A 75 5.20 10.04 -12.31
N LEU A 76 5.89 10.92 -11.56
CA LEU A 76 5.60 11.18 -10.15
C LEU A 76 4.99 12.58 -10.03
N LEU A 77 3.70 12.62 -9.70
CA LEU A 77 2.94 13.84 -9.48
C LEU A 77 3.03 14.22 -8.00
N PRO A 78 3.63 15.37 -7.65
CA PRO A 78 3.83 15.73 -6.26
C PRO A 78 2.50 15.99 -5.54
N SER A 79 2.47 15.78 -4.23
CA SER A 79 1.25 15.89 -3.42
C SER A 79 0.57 17.26 -3.50
N ASN A 80 1.32 18.35 -3.71
CA ASN A 80 0.78 19.71 -3.75
C ASN A 80 -0.07 20.03 -4.99
N ILE A 81 -0.14 19.13 -5.98
CA ILE A 81 -1.00 19.28 -7.16
C ILE A 81 -2.09 18.20 -7.23
N VAL A 82 -2.17 17.33 -6.24
CA VAL A 82 -3.12 16.20 -6.21
C VAL A 82 -4.08 16.43 -5.06
N ASP A 83 -5.35 16.72 -5.38
CA ASP A 83 -6.39 16.87 -4.38
C ASP A 83 -7.38 15.71 -4.44
N PHE A 84 -7.66 15.15 -3.27
CA PHE A 84 -8.69 14.14 -3.07
C PHE A 84 -9.94 14.84 -2.54
N ARG A 85 -11.02 14.87 -3.34
CA ARG A 85 -12.30 15.44 -2.85
C ARG A 85 -12.96 14.54 -1.82
N ASP A 86 -12.72 13.24 -1.95
CA ASP A 86 -13.15 12.20 -1.02
C ASP A 86 -11.90 11.52 -0.47
N ALA A 87 -11.77 11.46 0.86
CA ALA A 87 -10.62 10.81 1.48
C ALA A 87 -10.65 9.30 1.13
N PRO A 88 -9.63 8.76 0.44
CA PRO A 88 -9.59 7.33 0.15
C PRO A 88 -9.48 6.52 1.45
N LEU A 89 -8.81 7.09 2.45
CA LEU A 89 -8.51 6.46 3.73
C LEU A 89 -9.28 7.14 4.85
N ASP A 90 -9.99 6.33 5.64
CA ASP A 90 -10.51 6.72 6.95
C ASP A 90 -9.78 5.96 8.07
N ASP A 91 -9.92 6.42 9.31
CA ASP A 91 -9.28 5.81 10.49
C ASP A 91 -9.66 4.35 10.73
N SER A 92 -10.82 3.92 10.23
CA SER A 92 -11.28 2.53 10.38
C SER A 92 -10.57 1.61 9.37
N ILE A 93 -10.43 2.05 8.12
CA ILE A 93 -9.70 1.36 7.06
C ILE A 93 -8.22 1.33 7.40
N LEU A 94 -7.65 2.46 7.84
CA LEU A 94 -6.25 2.53 8.23
C LEU A 94 -5.92 1.53 9.35
N ARG A 95 -6.78 1.44 10.38
CA ARG A 95 -6.59 0.45 11.46
C ARG A 95 -6.63 -0.99 10.95
N GLU A 96 -7.52 -1.31 10.02
CA GLU A 96 -7.58 -2.65 9.42
C GLU A 96 -6.33 -2.97 8.58
N ILE A 97 -5.82 -1.99 7.83
CA ILE A 97 -4.59 -2.12 7.04
C ILE A 97 -3.38 -2.32 7.95
N LEU A 98 -3.29 -1.57 9.06
CA LEU A 98 -2.13 -1.58 9.95
C LEU A 98 -2.16 -2.71 11.00
N ALA A 99 -3.32 -3.32 11.27
CA ALA A 99 -3.45 -4.34 12.31
C ALA A 99 -2.45 -5.52 12.15
N PRO A 100 -2.19 -6.07 10.95
CA PRO A 100 -1.21 -7.14 10.78
C PRO A 100 0.24 -6.67 10.90
N LEU A 101 0.49 -5.39 10.59
CA LEU A 101 1.82 -4.79 10.70
C LEU A 101 2.20 -4.49 12.15
N GLN A 102 1.23 -4.41 13.07
CA GLN A 102 1.44 -4.10 14.49
C GLN A 102 2.48 -2.98 14.71
N PRO A 103 2.25 -1.77 14.16
CA PRO A 103 3.14 -0.66 14.45
C PRO A 103 3.24 -0.48 15.97
N GLN A 104 4.40 0.00 16.43
CA GLN A 104 4.63 0.34 17.84
C GLN A 104 3.44 1.15 18.41
N PRO A 105 3.17 1.10 19.73
CA PRO A 105 1.94 1.62 20.35
C PRO A 105 1.71 3.13 20.24
N HIS A 106 2.51 3.83 19.45
CA HIS A 106 2.32 5.23 19.09
C HIS A 106 1.12 5.38 18.15
N ALA A 107 0.42 6.50 18.28
CA ALA A 107 -0.54 6.89 17.26
C ALA A 107 0.19 7.03 15.91
N CYS A 108 -0.51 6.65 14.84
CA CYS A 108 0.04 6.62 13.49
C CYS A 108 -0.76 7.61 12.63
N THR A 109 -0.07 8.30 11.75
CA THR A 109 -0.66 9.17 10.73
C THR A 109 -0.10 8.81 9.37
N TYR A 110 -0.69 9.37 8.32
CA TYR A 110 -0.22 9.21 6.95
C TYR A 110 -0.22 10.55 6.20
N GLU A 111 0.72 10.70 5.27
CA GLU A 111 0.85 11.90 4.44
C GLU A 111 1.07 11.50 2.99
N LEU A 112 0.34 12.15 2.06
CA LEU A 112 0.51 11.90 0.63
C LEU A 112 1.88 12.37 0.17
N VAL A 113 2.62 11.48 -0.48
CA VAL A 113 3.92 11.78 -1.09
C VAL A 113 3.71 12.21 -2.53
N HIS A 114 3.12 11.30 -3.32
CA HIS A 114 2.90 11.48 -4.74
C HIS A 114 1.77 10.59 -5.25
N LEU A 115 1.24 10.94 -6.40
CA LEU A 115 0.50 10.04 -7.27
C LEU A 115 1.43 9.59 -8.40
N ALA A 116 1.58 8.29 -8.61
CA ALA A 116 2.44 7.75 -9.65
C ALA A 116 1.62 7.21 -10.81
N ILE A 117 2.07 7.49 -12.04
CA ILE A 117 1.65 6.81 -13.26
C ILE A 117 2.81 5.96 -13.74
N ASP A 118 2.64 4.65 -13.63
CA ASP A 118 3.66 3.67 -14.00
C ASP A 118 3.25 2.93 -15.28
N ILE A 119 4.07 3.10 -16.32
CA ILE A 119 3.91 2.45 -17.63
C ILE A 119 5.03 1.45 -17.92
N VAL A 120 6.00 1.29 -17.01
CA VAL A 120 7.18 0.44 -17.22
C VAL A 120 7.26 -0.69 -16.20
N GLY A 121 6.79 -0.49 -14.97
CA GLY A 121 6.99 -1.40 -13.87
C GLY A 121 8.22 -1.03 -13.06
N ASN A 122 8.21 0.15 -12.44
CA ASN A 122 9.33 0.67 -11.66
C ASN A 122 8.98 0.78 -10.17
N SER A 123 9.86 0.31 -9.29
CA SER A 123 9.64 0.35 -7.83
C SER A 123 9.58 1.77 -7.28
N SER A 124 10.16 2.77 -7.94
CA SER A 124 10.02 4.18 -7.54
C SER A 124 8.59 4.72 -7.67
N ALA A 125 7.69 4.02 -8.39
CA ALA A 125 6.27 4.33 -8.39
C ALA A 125 5.63 4.05 -7.03
N ILE A 126 6.23 3.15 -6.24
CA ILE A 126 5.68 2.58 -5.02
C ILE A 126 6.46 3.07 -3.80
N VAL A 127 7.79 3.09 -3.87
CA VAL A 127 8.68 3.39 -2.74
C VAL A 127 9.27 4.79 -2.90
N PRO A 128 8.94 5.74 -2.01
CA PRO A 128 9.56 7.06 -1.98
C PRO A 128 11.06 6.98 -1.73
N SER A 129 11.85 7.82 -2.40
CA SER A 129 13.31 7.84 -2.29
C SER A 129 13.84 8.51 -1.01
N SER A 130 13.08 9.44 -0.42
CA SER A 130 13.51 10.24 0.72
C SER A 130 12.38 10.41 1.74
N PRO A 131 12.16 9.43 2.63
CA PRO A 131 11.13 9.55 3.67
C PRO A 131 11.53 10.60 4.73
N PRO A 132 10.58 11.43 5.22
CA PRO A 132 10.78 12.30 6.37
C PRO A 132 11.16 11.51 7.65
N PRO A 133 11.71 12.18 8.68
CA PRO A 133 11.86 11.60 10.01
C PRO A 133 10.54 11.01 10.52
N ASN A 134 10.62 10.02 11.41
CA ASN A 134 9.47 9.31 11.99
C ASN A 134 8.62 8.48 11.00
N THR A 135 9.01 8.41 9.71
CA THR A 135 8.40 7.50 8.73
C THR A 135 8.86 6.07 8.97
N PHE A 136 7.93 5.16 9.25
CA PHE A 136 8.23 3.74 9.46
C PHE A 136 7.87 2.87 8.26
N GLY A 137 7.00 3.35 7.38
CA GLY A 137 6.51 2.56 6.26
C GLY A 137 5.93 3.39 5.13
N THR A 138 5.43 2.65 4.15
CA THR A 138 4.75 3.17 2.97
C THR A 138 3.37 2.56 2.89
N LEU A 139 2.38 3.37 2.57
CA LEU A 139 1.02 2.95 2.25
C LEU A 139 0.72 3.31 0.79
N VAL A 140 0.10 2.39 0.07
CA VAL A 140 -0.18 2.52 -1.36
C VAL A 140 -1.65 2.25 -1.57
N TYR A 141 -2.33 3.16 -2.25
CA TYR A 141 -3.70 3.00 -2.72
C TYR A 141 -3.70 2.76 -4.23
N PHE A 142 -4.44 1.75 -4.68
CA PHE A 142 -4.52 1.38 -6.10
C PHE A 142 -5.81 1.93 -6.74
N PHE A 143 -5.64 2.76 -7.77
CA PHE A 143 -6.74 3.27 -8.57
C PHE A 143 -7.12 2.30 -9.69
N PRO A 144 -8.27 2.49 -10.37
CA PRO A 144 -8.59 1.75 -11.59
C PRO A 144 -7.44 1.86 -12.60
N SER A 145 -6.82 0.71 -12.87
CA SER A 145 -5.65 0.56 -13.74
C SER A 145 -5.96 -0.47 -14.81
N ASP A 146 -5.45 -0.29 -16.02
CA ASP A 146 -5.63 -1.20 -17.16
C ASP A 146 -4.36 -2.01 -17.49
N CYS A 147 -3.35 -1.94 -16.62
CA CYS A 147 -2.06 -2.58 -16.87
C CYS A 147 -2.14 -4.12 -16.90
N THR A 148 -1.36 -4.70 -17.80
CA THR A 148 -0.99 -6.13 -17.80
C THR A 148 0.50 -6.27 -17.49
N GLY A 149 0.88 -7.34 -16.80
CA GLY A 149 2.20 -7.44 -16.17
C GLY A 149 2.27 -6.62 -14.89
N GLY A 150 3.45 -6.10 -14.52
CA GLY A 150 3.58 -5.15 -13.42
C GLY A 150 3.56 -5.77 -12.02
N ALA A 151 3.67 -7.09 -11.89
CA ALA A 151 3.58 -7.78 -10.61
C ALA A 151 4.52 -7.17 -9.56
N ILE A 152 3.96 -6.82 -8.40
CA ILE A 152 4.70 -6.20 -7.30
C ILE A 152 5.15 -7.31 -6.37
N THR A 153 6.45 -7.33 -6.09
CA THR A 153 7.06 -8.30 -5.19
C THR A 153 7.67 -7.56 -4.01
N ILE A 154 7.19 -7.89 -2.82
CA ILE A 154 7.68 -7.36 -1.55
C ILE A 154 8.43 -8.48 -0.85
N SER A 155 9.68 -8.21 -0.46
CA SER A 155 10.54 -9.19 0.21
C SER A 155 11.06 -8.65 1.53
N TYR A 156 11.07 -9.50 2.56
CA TYR A 156 11.73 -9.22 3.84
C TYR A 156 12.39 -10.50 4.36
N GLY A 157 13.73 -10.51 4.46
CA GLY A 157 14.47 -11.72 4.80
C GLY A 157 14.17 -12.84 3.81
N SER A 158 13.65 -13.97 4.30
CA SER A 158 13.20 -15.10 3.48
C SER A 158 11.74 -15.02 3.02
N ASP A 159 10.97 -14.07 3.55
CA ASP A 159 9.54 -13.96 3.28
C ASP A 159 9.27 -13.10 2.05
N GLN A 160 8.27 -13.50 1.27
CA GLN A 160 7.91 -12.83 0.03
C GLN A 160 6.38 -12.76 -0.12
N LEU A 161 5.88 -11.60 -0.51
CA LEU A 161 4.51 -11.37 -0.93
C LEU A 161 4.51 -10.91 -2.39
N ILE A 162 3.69 -11.55 -3.22
CA ILE A 162 3.52 -11.18 -4.62
C ILE A 162 2.09 -10.67 -4.84
N VAL A 163 1.96 -9.45 -5.33
CA VAL A 163 0.71 -8.80 -5.71
C VAL A 163 0.69 -8.67 -7.23
N ALA A 164 0.08 -9.64 -7.91
CA ALA A 164 0.11 -9.72 -9.37
C ALA A 164 -0.91 -8.83 -10.09
N ALA A 165 -2.09 -8.63 -9.49
CA ALA A 165 -3.21 -7.92 -10.13
C ALA A 165 -3.98 -7.08 -9.09
N PRO A 166 -3.41 -5.96 -8.63
CA PRO A 166 -4.09 -5.07 -7.70
C PRO A 166 -5.37 -4.50 -8.35
N SER A 167 -6.48 -4.50 -7.62
CA SER A 167 -7.75 -3.94 -8.07
C SER A 167 -7.96 -2.52 -7.57
N ASN A 168 -8.87 -1.78 -8.22
CA ASN A 168 -9.33 -0.49 -7.71
C ASN A 168 -9.82 -0.62 -6.26
N GLY A 169 -9.30 0.22 -5.38
CA GLY A 169 -9.70 0.28 -3.98
C GLY A 169 -8.82 -0.58 -3.07
N ASP A 170 -7.89 -1.34 -3.63
CA ASP A 170 -6.98 -2.14 -2.83
C ASP A 170 -5.88 -1.27 -2.22
N TYR A 171 -5.33 -1.76 -1.11
CA TYR A 171 -4.26 -1.12 -0.37
C TYR A 171 -3.09 -2.07 -0.18
N MET A 172 -1.90 -1.50 -0.15
CA MET A 172 -0.69 -2.20 0.25
C MET A 172 0.06 -1.35 1.26
N ALA A 173 0.35 -1.91 2.43
CA ALA A 173 1.18 -1.28 3.44
C ALA A 173 2.43 -2.12 3.68
N LEU A 174 3.57 -1.47 3.86
CA LEU A 174 4.85 -2.14 4.07
C LEU A 174 5.77 -1.31 4.96
N TYR A 175 6.60 -1.98 5.75
CA TYR A 175 7.69 -1.32 6.46
C TYR A 175 8.79 -0.90 5.50
N ASN A 176 9.51 0.18 5.82
CA ASN A 176 10.66 0.66 5.05
C ASN A 176 11.83 -0.34 5.02
N THR A 177 11.80 -1.35 5.89
CA THR A 177 12.77 -2.46 5.90
C THR A 177 12.48 -3.52 4.83
N ALA A 178 11.29 -3.51 4.22
CA ALA A 178 10.96 -4.39 3.12
C ALA A 178 11.53 -3.87 1.79
N THR A 179 11.95 -4.79 0.94
CA THR A 179 12.41 -4.48 -0.42
C THR A 179 11.25 -4.63 -1.39
N VAL A 180 11.09 -3.68 -2.32
CA VAL A 180 10.07 -3.74 -3.37
C VAL A 180 10.75 -3.89 -4.73
N SER A 181 10.30 -4.86 -5.50
CA SER A 181 10.58 -4.98 -6.92
C SER A 181 9.28 -5.04 -7.69
N VAL A 182 9.32 -4.58 -8.94
CA VAL A 182 8.16 -4.49 -9.81
C VAL A 182 8.56 -5.12 -11.13
N ALA A 183 7.81 -6.13 -11.57
CA ALA A 183 8.01 -6.73 -12.89
C ALA A 183 7.59 -5.74 -14.00
N PRO A 184 8.08 -5.90 -15.24
CA PRO A 184 7.69 -5.03 -16.34
C PRO A 184 6.17 -4.96 -16.55
N ILE A 185 5.67 -3.77 -16.88
CA ILE A 185 4.31 -3.58 -17.39
C ILE A 185 4.36 -3.80 -18.91
N ASP A 186 3.61 -4.79 -19.39
CA ASP A 186 3.63 -5.21 -20.80
C ASP A 186 2.70 -4.33 -21.66
N ALA A 187 1.58 -3.87 -21.08
CA ALA A 187 0.64 -2.97 -21.72
C ALA A 187 -0.19 -2.21 -20.69
N GLY A 188 -0.71 -1.04 -21.05
CA GLY A 188 -1.55 -0.21 -20.19
C GLY A 188 -0.72 0.60 -19.19
N HIS A 189 -1.33 0.98 -18.08
CA HIS A 189 -0.71 1.79 -17.04
C HIS A 189 -1.31 1.48 -15.66
N ARG A 190 -0.47 1.63 -14.64
CA ARG A 190 -0.87 1.56 -13.23
C ARG A 190 -0.87 2.95 -12.64
N ILE A 191 -1.91 3.26 -11.87
CA ILE A 191 -1.99 4.50 -11.10
C ILE A 191 -2.12 4.17 -9.61
N VAL A 192 -1.23 4.77 -8.81
CA VAL A 192 -1.21 4.60 -7.37
C VAL A 192 -1.03 5.92 -6.66
N ALA A 193 -1.67 6.08 -5.50
CA ALA A 193 -1.30 7.11 -4.53
C ALA A 193 -0.40 6.50 -3.46
N VAL A 194 0.72 7.16 -3.19
CA VAL A 194 1.73 6.70 -2.24
C VAL A 194 1.75 7.66 -1.06
N TYR A 195 1.71 7.09 0.13
CA TYR A 195 1.68 7.79 1.40
C TYR A 195 2.85 7.35 2.28
N HIS A 196 3.44 8.28 3.01
CA HIS A 196 4.28 7.97 4.16
C HIS A 196 3.39 7.48 5.30
N LEU A 197 3.79 6.41 5.97
CA LEU A 197 3.25 6.00 7.27
C LEU A 197 4.20 6.49 8.36
N MET A 198 3.69 7.34 9.25
CA MET A 198 4.49 8.03 10.25
C MET A 198 3.96 7.78 11.66
N TYR A 199 4.88 7.69 12.63
CA TYR A 199 4.49 7.82 14.02
C TYR A 199 4.15 9.28 14.29
N THR A 200 2.97 9.53 14.86
CA THR A 200 2.70 10.85 15.44
C THR A 200 3.62 10.96 16.65
N GLU A 201 4.41 12.02 16.74
CA GLU A 201 5.18 12.27 17.96
C GLU A 201 4.21 12.31 19.14
N GLY A 202 4.23 11.25 19.96
CA GLY A 202 3.72 11.36 21.31
C GLY A 202 4.57 12.43 21.97
N ARG A 203 3.96 13.47 22.54
CA ARG A 203 4.66 14.29 23.54
C ARG A 203 5.39 13.31 24.46
N PRO A 204 6.70 13.48 24.72
CA PRO A 204 7.32 12.71 25.76
C PRO A 204 6.54 13.03 27.04
N THR A 205 5.91 12.02 27.62
CA THR A 205 5.50 12.09 29.03
C THR A 205 6.81 12.17 29.81
N LEU A 206 7.21 13.41 30.11
CA LEU A 206 8.21 13.72 31.12
C LEU A 206 7.73 13.24 32.49
#